data_AF-X1LLB8-F1
#
_entry.id   AF-X1LLB8-F1
#
_cell.length_a   1.000
_cell.length_b   1.000
_cell.length_c   1.000
_cell.angle_alpha   90.00
_cell.angle_beta   90.00
_cell.angle_gamma   90.00
#
_symmetry.space_group_name_H-M   'P 1'
#
loop_
_entity.id
_entity.type
_entity.pdbx_description
1 polymer ?
#
loop_
_entity_poly.entity_id
_entity_poly.type
_entity_poly.pdbx_seq_one_letter_code
_entity_poly.pdbx_strand_id
1 'polypeptide(L)'
;IERREIATKESLLEELLSPKKKPETDYLLEPGFELNSHLDEIAQNYIRQARQAAGGNLKETASFLGISYRTLRYLIDKYGLKSS
;
A
#
# COMPACT_ATOMS: atom_id res chain seq x y z
N ILE A 1 0.28 40.01 -25.03
CA ILE A 1 -0.19 40.51 -23.72
C ILE A 1 -0.02 39.35 -22.75
N GLU A 2 0.96 39.40 -21.87
CA GLU A 2 1.18 38.38 -20.85
C GLU A 2 1.14 39.09 -19.49
N ARG A 3 0.04 38.92 -18.77
CA ARG A 3 -0.12 39.46 -17.42
C ARG A 3 0.68 38.57 -16.47
N ARG A 4 1.81 39.08 -15.99
CA ARG A 4 2.47 38.52 -14.81
C ARG A 4 1.63 38.89 -13.60
N GLU A 5 0.96 37.91 -13.02
CA GLU A 5 0.27 38.09 -11.75
C GLU A 5 1.32 38.28 -10.66
N ILE A 6 1.29 39.45 -10.02
CA ILE A 6 2.16 39.77 -8.89
C ILE A 6 1.48 39.16 -7.67
N ALA A 7 2.04 38.08 -7.12
CA ALA A 7 1.56 37.51 -5.87
C ALA A 7 1.62 38.58 -4.77
N THR A 8 0.46 39.03 -4.28
CA THR A 8 0.37 39.96 -3.15
C THR A 8 0.74 39.24 -1.87
N LYS A 9 1.35 39.98 -0.93
CA LYS A 9 1.80 39.47 0.37
C LYS A 9 0.66 38.81 1.16
N GLU A 10 -0.60 39.23 0.95
CA GLU A 10 -1.76 38.61 1.59
C GLU A 10 -2.05 37.18 1.08
N SER A 11 -1.91 36.93 -0.23
CA SER A 11 -2.15 35.60 -0.82
C SER A 11 -1.15 34.56 -0.31
N LEU A 12 0.10 34.98 -0.09
CA LEU A 12 1.15 34.16 0.52
C LEU A 12 0.91 33.90 2.02
N LEU A 13 0.22 34.82 2.70
CA LEU A 13 -0.02 34.74 4.13
C LEU A 13 -1.12 33.73 4.46
N GLU A 14 -2.15 33.60 3.62
CA GLU A 14 -3.22 32.60 3.80
C GLU A 14 -2.69 31.16 3.77
N GLU A 15 -1.71 30.88 2.91
CA GLU A 15 -1.11 29.54 2.78
C GLU A 15 -0.20 29.19 3.98
N LEU A 16 0.39 30.19 4.64
CA LEU A 16 1.24 30.02 5.83
C LEU A 16 0.43 29.96 7.14
N LEU A 17 -0.70 30.68 7.21
CA LEU A 17 -1.57 30.75 8.38
C LEU A 17 -2.53 29.56 8.49
N SER A 18 -2.76 28.84 7.39
CA SER A 18 -3.44 27.57 7.41
C SER A 18 -2.50 26.51 7.99
N PRO A 19 -2.77 25.89 9.14
CA PRO A 19 -2.00 24.72 9.54
C PRO A 19 -2.23 23.68 8.45
N LYS A 20 -1.20 23.40 7.63
CA LYS A 20 -1.22 22.23 6.75
C LYS A 20 -1.64 21.09 7.66
N LYS A 21 -2.85 20.57 7.45
CA LYS A 21 -3.38 19.44 8.19
C LYS A 21 -2.26 18.41 8.15
N LYS A 22 -1.55 18.21 9.26
CA LYS A 22 -0.51 17.18 9.34
C LYS A 22 -1.23 15.95 8.79
N PRO A 23 -0.68 15.28 7.76
CA PRO A 23 -1.37 14.10 7.28
C PRO A 23 -1.58 13.24 8.52
N GLU A 24 -2.84 12.84 8.76
CA GLU A 24 -3.21 11.95 9.86
C GLU A 24 -2.60 10.59 9.51
N THR A 25 -1.28 10.51 9.62
CA THR A 25 -0.52 9.29 9.48
C THR A 25 -0.34 8.80 10.89
N ASP A 26 -1.26 7.95 11.32
CA ASP A 26 -1.12 7.14 12.55
C ASP A 26 0.08 6.17 12.50
N TYR A 27 0.87 6.21 11.43
CA TYR A 27 2.09 5.43 11.28
C TYR A 27 3.19 6.02 12.17
N LEU A 28 3.21 5.57 13.42
CA LEU A 28 4.37 5.70 14.30
C LEU A 28 5.47 4.76 13.80
N LEU A 29 6.26 5.23 12.82
CA LEU A 29 7.42 4.52 12.30
C LEU A 29 8.59 4.70 13.28
N GLU A 30 8.95 3.63 13.98
CA GLU A 30 10.11 3.62 14.87
C GLU A 30 11.39 3.29 14.09
N PRO A 31 12.58 3.76 14.54
CA PRO A 31 13.85 3.34 13.99
C PRO A 31 14.00 1.80 14.01
N GLY A 32 14.39 1.21 12.87
CA GLY A 32 14.46 -0.25 12.71
C GLY A 32 13.20 -0.89 12.09
N PHE A 33 12.23 -0.09 11.64
CA PHE A 33 11.10 -0.59 10.86
C PHE A 33 11.53 -1.12 9.48
N GLU A 34 11.34 -2.42 9.24
CA GLU A 34 11.62 -3.08 7.97
C GLU A 34 10.37 -3.13 7.08
N LEU A 35 10.23 -2.12 6.21
CA LEU A 35 9.08 -1.98 5.32
C LEU A 35 8.80 -3.23 4.48
N ASN A 36 9.84 -3.82 3.90
CA ASN A 36 9.68 -4.99 3.03
C ASN A 36 9.16 -6.21 3.80
N SER A 37 9.65 -6.43 5.03
CA SER A 37 9.16 -7.50 5.90
C SER A 37 7.69 -7.28 6.27
N HIS A 38 7.31 -6.06 6.61
CA HIS A 38 5.91 -5.74 6.94
C HIS A 38 4.97 -5.95 5.74
N LEU A 39 5.36 -5.51 4.54
CA LEU A 39 4.58 -5.75 3.33
C LEU A 39 4.49 -7.25 2.98
N ASP A 40 5.59 -8.00 3.18
CA ASP A 40 5.62 -9.43 2.95
C ASP A 40 4.69 -10.18 3.93
N GLU A 41 4.63 -9.77 5.19
CA GLU A 41 3.69 -10.32 6.18
C GLU A 41 2.22 -10.06 5.81
N ILE A 42 1.90 -8.82 5.43
CA ILE A 42 0.57 -8.45 4.96
C ILE A 42 0.18 -9.31 3.74
N ALA A 43 1.08 -9.40 2.76
CA ALA A 43 0.85 -10.20 1.56
C ALA A 43 0.61 -11.68 1.90
N GLN A 44 1.44 -12.27 2.76
CA GLN A 44 1.28 -13.66 3.20
C GLN A 44 -0.07 -13.89 3.88
N ASN A 45 -0.52 -12.98 4.73
CA ASN A 45 -1.80 -13.09 5.43
C ASN A 45 -2.98 -13.10 4.43
N TYR A 46 -3.02 -12.14 3.52
CA TYR A 46 -4.07 -12.09 2.50
C TYR A 46 -4.05 -13.31 1.56
N ILE A 47 -2.87 -13.82 1.19
CA ILE A 47 -2.77 -15.04 0.39
C ILE A 47 -3.36 -16.23 1.15
N ARG A 48 -3.09 -16.38 2.45
CA ARG A 48 -3.68 -17.47 3.26
C ARG A 48 -5.19 -17.35 3.36
N GLN A 49 -5.71 -16.16 3.63
CA GLN A 49 -7.15 -15.91 3.71
C GLN A 49 -7.85 -16.18 2.36
N ALA A 50 -7.29 -15.69 1.27
CA ALA A 50 -7.83 -15.93 -0.07
C ALA A 50 -7.80 -17.43 -0.44
N ARG A 51 -6.75 -18.17 -0.06
CA ARG A 51 -6.68 -19.62 -0.26
C ARG A 51 -7.75 -20.36 0.54
N GLN A 52 -7.99 -19.93 1.78
CA GLN A 52 -9.04 -20.51 2.62
C GLN A 52 -10.43 -20.24 2.02
N ALA A 53 -10.70 -19.01 1.59
CA ALA A 53 -11.95 -18.62 0.92
C ALA A 53 -12.17 -19.39 -0.39
N ALA A 54 -11.11 -19.63 -1.17
CA ALA A 54 -11.11 -20.36 -2.42
C ALA A 54 -11.07 -21.90 -2.27
N GLY A 55 -11.15 -22.44 -1.04
CA GLY A 55 -11.06 -23.89 -0.80
C GLY A 55 -9.76 -24.53 -1.32
N GLY A 56 -8.67 -23.76 -1.40
CA GLY A 56 -7.37 -24.21 -1.92
C GLY A 56 -7.20 -24.11 -3.44
N ASN A 57 -8.23 -23.70 -4.20
CA ASN A 57 -8.11 -23.49 -5.65
C ASN A 57 -7.26 -22.26 -5.96
N LEU A 58 -6.10 -22.47 -6.58
CA LEU A 58 -5.15 -21.39 -6.90
C LEU A 58 -5.67 -20.41 -7.95
N LYS A 59 -6.49 -20.85 -8.92
CA LYS A 59 -7.05 -19.95 -9.93
C LYS A 59 -8.06 -18.99 -9.31
N GLU A 60 -8.88 -19.51 -8.40
CA GLU A 60 -9.87 -18.74 -7.66
C GLU A 60 -9.22 -17.84 -6.61
N THR A 61 -8.18 -18.33 -5.92
CA THR A 61 -7.34 -17.50 -5.02
C THR A 61 -6.78 -16.27 -5.74
N ALA A 62 -6.25 -16.45 -6.96
CA ALA A 62 -5.71 -15.34 -7.74
C ALA A 62 -6.80 -14.33 -8.11
N SER A 63 -8.01 -14.82 -8.41
CA SER A 63 -9.19 -13.97 -8.65
C SER A 63 -9.59 -13.18 -7.41
N PHE A 64 -9.62 -13.80 -6.22
CA PHE A 64 -9.92 -13.12 -4.95
C PHE A 64 -8.94 -11.98 -4.64
N LEU A 65 -7.67 -12.19 -4.96
CA LEU A 65 -6.61 -11.20 -4.75
C LEU A 65 -6.52 -10.15 -5.88
N GLY A 66 -7.26 -10.32 -6.98
CA GLY A 66 -7.20 -9.42 -8.14
C GLY A 66 -5.85 -9.45 -8.87
N ILE A 67 -5.11 -10.57 -8.81
CA ILE A 67 -3.79 -10.73 -9.44
C ILE A 67 -3.78 -11.84 -10.48
N SER A 68 -2.78 -11.83 -11.36
CA SER A 68 -2.58 -12.93 -12.30
C SER A 68 -2.20 -14.22 -11.59
N TYR A 69 -2.58 -15.36 -12.16
CA TYR A 69 -2.17 -16.68 -11.66
C TYR A 69 -0.64 -16.84 -11.56
N ARG A 70 0.10 -16.26 -12.52
CA ARG A 70 1.58 -16.28 -12.53
C ARG A 70 2.14 -15.51 -11.34
N THR A 71 1.57 -14.34 -11.04
CA THR A 71 1.94 -13.52 -9.87
C THR A 71 1.68 -14.29 -8.59
N LEU A 72 0.51 -14.92 -8.45
CA LEU A 72 0.21 -15.74 -7.27
C LEU A 72 1.22 -16.87 -7.10
N ARG A 73 1.57 -17.58 -8.18
CA ARG A 73 2.53 -18.68 -8.12
C ARG A 73 3.91 -18.20 -7.64
N TYR A 74 4.39 -17.09 -8.18
CA TYR A 74 5.63 -16.46 -7.74
C TYR A 74 5.57 -16.11 -6.25
N LEU A 75 4.47 -15.53 -5.76
CA LEU A 75 4.33 -15.16 -4.35
C LEU A 75 4.29 -16.39 -3.43
N ILE A 76 3.61 -17.47 -3.85
CA ILE A 76 3.59 -18.73 -3.10
C ILE A 76 4.99 -19.33 -3.01
N ASP A 77 5.76 -19.31 -4.09
CA ASP A 77 7.14 -19.78 -4.10
C ASP A 77 8.06 -18.87 -3.27
N LYS A 78 7.95 -17.54 -3.44
CA LYS A 78 8.72 -16.51 -2.69
C LYS A 78 8.54 -16.69 -1.19
N TYR A 79 7.32 -16.93 -0.72
CA TYR A 79 6.99 -17.02 0.70
C TYR A 79 6.91 -18.45 1.23
N GLY A 80 7.21 -19.47 0.42
CA GLY A 80 7.16 -20.87 0.86
C GLY A 80 5.77 -21.35 1.29
N LEU A 81 4.69 -20.79 0.74
CA LEU A 81 3.30 -21.06 1.17
C LEU A 81 2.71 -22.34 0.56
N LYS A 82 3.55 -23.33 0.22
CA LYS A 82 3.11 -24.60 -0.34
C LYS A 82 2.32 -25.37 0.74
N SER A 83 1.15 -25.89 0.39
CA SER A 83 0.40 -26.77 1.28
C SER A 83 1.24 -28.02 1.56
N SER A 84 1.56 -28.25 2.84
CA SER A 84 1.90 -29.58 3.36
C SER A 84 0.68 -30.49 3.32
#